data_AF-A0A8T6YLY7-F1
#
_entry.id   AF-A0A8T6YLY7-F1
#
_cell.length_a   1.000
_cell.length_b   1.000
_cell.length_c   1.000
_cell.angle_alpha   90.00
_cell.angle_beta   90.00
_cell.angle_gamma   90.00
#
_symmetry.space_group_name_H-M   'P 1'
#
loop_
_entity.id
_entity.type
_entity.pdbx_description
1 polymer ?
#
loop_
_entity_poly.entity_id
_entity_poly.type
_entity_poly.pdbx_seq_one_letter_code
_entity_poly.pdbx_strand_id
1 'polypeptide(L)'
;MKKIHLGFIFLLLAIITSVPISYAQSTHDLDRDGIADEVDSCPNLQEDYEGVIDGCPSNFVPWYDEDFDGIQDNIDQCPSLRENYNKFQDEDGCPDTTPGTGSSVPADSDGDGFIDILDLCPTQPETFNGILDTDGCPDTFGSGSDRDRDGVPDHLDACPLSAETYNKFQDTDGCPDTVTDSSFVDTDNDGIIDKIDFCQTEPETFNGYRDTDGCPDIVLDTEFGDADGDGIPDKSDSCPNQKETFNQFADYDGCPDSVPSFSGKLNDSDRDGVMDADDACPLEPERYNKFEDEDGCPDIPVYSINVDSDQDGIPNSNDQCPTVKETYNKFQDEDGCPDYVADDKGIPDSDGDGIHDRIDNCPNQPETFNGILDLDGCPDNYISNIDSDRDGLPDGIDACPMAKETYNKFQDDDGCPDKIFESFVVDSDNDGIEDNLDKCPLVAETFNGFEDTDGCPDTNISQPDADDDGVPDIMDMCPTQKETWNKYVDYDGCPDTVPVGKTTIDTDGDRINDDVDMCPNDKETFNKFQDDDGCPDTSPEQSRYKHDDDLDGIVNNYDLCPTVPEDYLGAIDGCPEQ
;
A
#
# COMPACT_ATOMS: atom_id res chain seq x y z
N MET A 1 69.78 -16.17 -52.82
CA MET A 1 69.72 -16.34 -54.30
C MET A 1 69.03 -17.68 -54.61
N LYS A 2 68.19 -17.77 -55.68
CA LYS A 2 67.90 -18.95 -56.57
C LYS A 2 67.95 -20.38 -55.92
N LYS A 3 67.04 -21.35 -56.08
CA LYS A 3 66.03 -21.77 -57.10
C LYS A 3 65.46 -23.16 -56.62
N ILE A 4 64.36 -23.79 -57.06
CA ILE A 4 63.15 -23.44 -57.86
C ILE A 4 62.06 -24.56 -57.72
N HIS A 5 60.89 -24.37 -58.33
CA HIS A 5 59.77 -25.31 -58.63
C HIS A 5 59.86 -26.82 -58.30
N LEU A 6 58.80 -27.36 -57.68
CA LEU A 6 57.79 -28.20 -58.37
C LEU A 6 56.52 -28.36 -57.51
N GLY A 7 55.34 -27.94 -57.99
CA GLY A 7 54.10 -28.02 -57.20
C GLY A 7 52.94 -27.14 -57.68
N PHE A 8 52.81 -26.93 -59.00
CA PHE A 8 51.83 -25.98 -59.58
C PHE A 8 50.98 -26.65 -60.67
N ILE A 9 50.42 -27.83 -60.37
CA ILE A 9 49.51 -28.60 -61.27
C ILE A 9 48.39 -29.27 -60.45
N PHE A 10 47.64 -28.49 -59.66
CA PHE A 10 46.38 -28.94 -59.05
C PHE A 10 45.35 -27.81 -58.81
N LEU A 11 45.52 -26.64 -59.43
CA LEU A 11 44.65 -25.47 -59.26
C LEU A 11 44.01 -25.03 -60.60
N LEU A 12 43.35 -25.96 -61.31
CA LEU A 12 42.61 -25.63 -62.55
C LEU A 12 41.66 -26.76 -62.99
N LEU A 13 40.67 -27.13 -62.15
CA LEU A 13 39.53 -27.97 -62.56
C LEU A 13 38.39 -28.00 -61.52
N ALA A 14 37.70 -26.86 -61.31
CA ALA A 14 36.35 -26.79 -60.74
C ALA A 14 35.77 -25.39 -60.94
N ILE A 15 35.16 -25.14 -62.10
CA ILE A 15 34.23 -24.01 -62.32
C ILE A 15 32.91 -24.64 -62.76
N ILE A 16 31.79 -24.01 -62.39
CA ILE A 16 30.41 -24.30 -62.84
C ILE A 16 29.77 -25.55 -62.20
N THR A 17 29.03 -25.34 -61.12
CA THR A 17 27.56 -25.58 -61.11
C THR A 17 26.90 -24.54 -60.23
N SER A 18 26.10 -23.67 -60.84
CA SER A 18 25.26 -22.68 -60.17
C SER A 18 23.84 -23.23 -60.01
N VAL A 19 23.33 -23.28 -58.79
CA VAL A 19 21.89 -23.33 -58.51
C VAL A 19 21.62 -22.28 -57.44
N PRO A 20 20.78 -21.27 -57.67
CA PRO A 20 20.35 -20.37 -56.61
C PRO A 20 19.36 -21.15 -55.74
N ILE A 21 19.74 -21.44 -54.51
CA ILE A 21 18.78 -21.79 -53.47
C ILE A 21 18.26 -20.47 -52.94
N SER A 22 16.99 -20.19 -53.18
CA SER A 22 16.28 -19.12 -52.48
C SER A 22 16.27 -19.48 -51.00
N TYR A 23 17.08 -18.80 -50.20
CA TYR A 23 16.79 -18.67 -48.78
C TYR A 23 15.72 -17.59 -48.64
N ALA A 24 14.67 -17.91 -47.89
CA ALA A 24 13.67 -16.93 -47.52
C ALA A 24 14.33 -15.83 -46.70
N GLN A 25 13.86 -14.60 -46.88
CA GLN A 25 14.10 -13.57 -45.87
C GLN A 25 13.13 -13.86 -44.74
N SER A 26 13.65 -14.39 -43.64
CA SER A 26 13.20 -14.02 -42.30
C SER A 26 14.15 -12.90 -41.86
N THR A 27 13.62 -11.72 -41.59
CA THR A 27 14.38 -10.54 -41.14
C THR A 27 13.52 -9.81 -40.13
N HIS A 28 13.40 -10.45 -38.98
CA HIS A 28 12.91 -9.94 -37.72
C HIS A 28 14.00 -10.39 -36.73
N ASP A 29 14.69 -9.37 -36.24
CA ASP A 29 16.00 -9.32 -35.53
C ASP A 29 15.96 -7.90 -34.94
N LEU A 30 15.21 -7.78 -33.85
CA LEU A 30 14.63 -6.53 -33.37
C LEU A 30 15.66 -5.66 -32.63
N ASP A 31 16.46 -6.28 -31.76
CA ASP A 31 17.59 -5.65 -31.05
C ASP A 31 18.89 -5.52 -31.90
N ARG A 32 18.98 -6.28 -33.00
CA ARG A 32 20.09 -6.32 -33.98
C ARG A 32 21.37 -6.97 -33.46
N ASP A 33 21.27 -7.94 -32.56
CA ASP A 33 22.42 -8.74 -32.14
C ASP A 33 22.89 -9.74 -33.22
N GLY A 34 22.02 -10.12 -34.17
CA GLY A 34 22.28 -11.05 -35.27
C GLY A 34 21.75 -12.48 -35.09
N ILE A 35 21.04 -12.75 -34.00
CA ILE A 35 20.04 -13.82 -33.86
C ILE A 35 18.74 -13.32 -34.53
N ALA A 36 17.68 -14.12 -34.57
CA ALA A 36 16.43 -13.74 -35.22
C ALA A 36 15.27 -14.08 -34.30
N ASP A 37 14.32 -13.15 -34.13
CA ASP A 37 13.23 -13.18 -33.14
C ASP A 37 12.48 -14.53 -33.07
N GLU A 38 12.43 -15.31 -34.16
CA GLU A 38 11.81 -16.64 -34.23
C GLU A 38 12.59 -17.79 -33.55
N VAL A 39 13.85 -17.56 -33.18
CA VAL A 39 14.76 -18.46 -32.46
C VAL A 39 15.50 -17.75 -31.31
N ASP A 40 15.09 -16.51 -31.02
CA ASP A 40 15.64 -15.67 -29.98
C ASP A 40 14.86 -15.85 -28.68
N SER A 41 15.57 -15.94 -27.56
CA SER A 41 14.98 -16.11 -26.23
C SER A 41 14.76 -14.79 -25.50
N CYS A 42 15.42 -13.69 -25.92
CA CYS A 42 15.23 -12.34 -25.43
C CYS A 42 15.20 -11.33 -26.61
N PRO A 43 14.16 -11.33 -27.50
CA PRO A 43 14.17 -10.58 -28.76
C PRO A 43 14.39 -9.06 -28.68
N ASN A 44 14.31 -8.47 -27.48
CA ASN A 44 14.50 -7.06 -27.19
C ASN A 44 15.92 -6.74 -26.65
N LEU A 45 16.75 -7.73 -26.31
CA LEU A 45 17.95 -7.56 -25.46
C LEU A 45 19.22 -8.23 -26.01
N GLN A 46 20.09 -7.39 -26.57
CA GLN A 46 21.28 -7.78 -27.33
C GLN A 46 22.21 -8.80 -26.63
N GLU A 47 22.32 -10.01 -27.20
CA GLU A 47 23.25 -11.07 -26.84
C GLU A 47 24.70 -10.55 -26.67
N ASP A 48 25.33 -10.90 -25.54
CA ASP A 48 26.71 -10.51 -25.21
C ASP A 48 27.78 -11.43 -25.84
N TYR A 49 27.34 -12.53 -26.47
CA TYR A 49 28.15 -13.58 -27.10
C TYR A 49 29.10 -14.32 -26.14
N GLU A 50 28.85 -14.24 -24.83
CA GLU A 50 29.44 -15.14 -23.85
C GLU A 50 28.57 -16.42 -23.70
N GLY A 51 28.99 -17.40 -22.89
CA GLY A 51 28.14 -18.56 -22.54
C GLY A 51 27.48 -19.35 -23.69
N VAL A 52 26.14 -19.44 -23.65
CA VAL A 52 25.30 -20.17 -24.61
C VAL A 52 24.55 -19.15 -25.45
N ILE A 53 24.78 -19.16 -26.76
CA ILE A 53 24.10 -18.27 -27.69
C ILE A 53 22.67 -18.77 -27.89
N ASP A 54 21.73 -18.15 -27.18
CA ASP A 54 20.28 -18.39 -27.27
C ASP A 54 19.46 -17.10 -27.44
N GLY A 55 20.11 -15.95 -27.66
CA GLY A 55 19.49 -14.64 -27.80
C GLY A 55 19.45 -13.85 -26.49
N CYS A 56 20.14 -14.31 -25.43
CA CYS A 56 20.13 -13.66 -24.13
C CYS A 56 21.57 -13.53 -23.57
N PRO A 57 21.93 -12.41 -22.91
CA PRO A 57 23.26 -12.25 -22.33
C PRO A 57 23.70 -13.33 -21.32
N SER A 58 24.97 -13.71 -21.44
CA SER A 58 25.82 -14.58 -20.62
C SER A 58 25.49 -14.76 -19.13
N ASN A 59 25.13 -13.66 -18.46
CA ASN A 59 25.05 -13.54 -17.01
C ASN A 59 23.60 -13.44 -16.49
N PHE A 60 22.60 -13.70 -17.34
CA PHE A 60 21.19 -13.55 -17.00
C PHE A 60 20.69 -14.61 -15.99
N VAL A 61 20.16 -14.12 -14.87
CA VAL A 61 19.49 -14.83 -13.76
C VAL A 61 18.37 -13.87 -13.31
N PRO A 62 17.13 -14.35 -13.04
CA PRO A 62 15.96 -13.84 -13.75
C PRO A 62 15.44 -12.46 -13.31
N TRP A 63 14.84 -11.77 -14.28
CA TRP A 63 13.82 -10.73 -14.12
C TRP A 63 14.28 -9.48 -13.37
N TYR A 64 15.06 -8.66 -14.08
CA TYR A 64 15.20 -7.24 -13.76
C TYR A 64 14.07 -6.44 -14.43
N ASP A 65 13.91 -5.22 -13.94
CA ASP A 65 12.90 -4.20 -14.25
C ASP A 65 13.72 -2.89 -14.16
N GLU A 66 14.24 -2.43 -15.30
CA GLU A 66 15.32 -1.42 -15.36
C GLU A 66 14.85 0.00 -14.99
N ASP A 67 13.55 0.30 -15.11
CA ASP A 67 12.98 1.59 -14.72
C ASP A 67 12.01 1.56 -13.51
N PHE A 68 11.82 0.36 -12.93
CA PHE A 68 11.08 0.09 -11.70
C PHE A 68 9.58 0.37 -11.81
N ASP A 69 8.95 0.02 -12.92
CA ASP A 69 7.49 0.12 -13.09
C ASP A 69 6.73 -1.11 -12.57
N GLY A 70 7.37 -2.28 -12.42
CA GLY A 70 6.78 -3.55 -11.97
C GLY A 70 6.57 -4.59 -13.08
N ILE A 71 6.85 -4.25 -14.33
CA ILE A 71 6.90 -5.11 -15.51
C ILE A 71 8.37 -5.52 -15.72
N GLN A 72 8.62 -6.72 -16.24
CA GLN A 72 9.97 -7.27 -16.36
C GLN A 72 10.53 -6.99 -17.76
N ASP A 73 11.81 -6.63 -17.88
CA ASP A 73 12.47 -6.18 -19.14
C ASP A 73 12.23 -7.09 -20.37
N ASN A 74 11.87 -8.35 -20.14
CA ASN A 74 11.63 -9.38 -21.16
C ASN A 74 10.16 -9.48 -21.65
N ILE A 75 9.23 -8.82 -20.97
CA ILE A 75 7.83 -8.63 -21.39
C ILE A 75 7.52 -7.16 -21.66
N ASP A 76 8.32 -6.26 -21.09
CA ASP A 76 8.35 -4.83 -21.34
C ASP A 76 8.80 -4.49 -22.78
N GLN A 77 8.08 -3.58 -23.43
CA GLN A 77 8.38 -3.04 -24.76
C GLN A 77 9.24 -1.76 -24.72
N CYS A 78 9.35 -1.10 -23.56
CA CYS A 78 10.15 0.09 -23.30
C CYS A 78 11.03 0.00 -22.01
N PRO A 79 11.95 -0.99 -21.84
CA PRO A 79 12.70 -1.30 -20.59
C PRO A 79 13.63 -0.23 -19.96
N SER A 80 13.39 1.04 -20.18
CA SER A 80 14.19 2.17 -19.67
C SER A 80 13.36 3.44 -19.54
N LEU A 81 12.02 3.31 -19.63
CA LEU A 81 11.03 4.37 -19.61
C LEU A 81 9.83 3.85 -18.80
N ARG A 82 9.82 4.19 -17.52
CA ARG A 82 8.81 3.73 -16.55
C ARG A 82 7.35 3.94 -16.98
N GLU A 83 6.54 2.87 -16.99
CA GLU A 83 5.08 2.97 -17.13
C GLU A 83 4.45 3.91 -16.09
N ASN A 84 3.38 4.58 -16.50
CA ASN A 84 2.65 5.57 -15.72
C ASN A 84 1.24 5.12 -15.27
N TYR A 85 0.82 3.90 -15.63
CA TYR A 85 -0.40 3.22 -15.15
C TYR A 85 -1.67 4.06 -15.32
N ASN A 86 -1.88 4.61 -16.52
CA ASN A 86 -2.98 5.52 -16.82
C ASN A 86 -4.30 4.84 -17.25
N LYS A 87 -4.36 3.50 -17.21
CA LYS A 87 -5.45 2.63 -17.68
C LYS A 87 -5.55 2.51 -19.21
N PHE A 88 -4.44 2.70 -19.91
CA PHE A 88 -4.33 2.54 -21.35
C PHE A 88 -2.99 1.86 -21.65
N GLN A 89 -3.07 0.59 -22.03
CA GLN A 89 -1.95 -0.32 -22.33
C GLN A 89 -0.95 -0.60 -21.19
N ASP A 90 -1.31 -0.32 -19.93
CA ASP A 90 -0.58 -0.62 -18.66
C ASP A 90 -0.03 -2.07 -18.47
N GLU A 91 -0.12 -2.96 -19.45
CA GLU A 91 0.48 -4.30 -19.45
C GLU A 91 1.76 -4.40 -20.31
N ASP A 92 2.18 -3.33 -21.00
CA ASP A 92 3.27 -3.38 -21.98
C ASP A 92 4.57 -2.62 -21.64
N GLY A 93 4.59 -1.90 -20.52
CA GLY A 93 5.79 -1.22 -19.98
C GLY A 93 6.14 0.10 -20.68
N CYS A 94 5.31 0.58 -21.61
CA CYS A 94 5.59 1.81 -22.35
C CYS A 94 4.73 3.00 -21.87
N PRO A 95 5.29 4.03 -21.19
CA PRO A 95 4.56 5.13 -20.58
C PRO A 95 3.65 5.83 -21.57
N ASP A 96 2.40 5.44 -21.51
CA ASP A 96 1.50 5.75 -22.58
C ASP A 96 0.93 7.15 -22.41
N THR A 97 0.39 7.71 -23.49
CA THR A 97 -0.31 9.00 -23.42
C THR A 97 -1.74 8.82 -23.89
N THR A 98 -2.69 9.07 -22.97
CA THR A 98 -4.13 9.08 -23.29
C THR A 98 -4.39 9.80 -24.63
N PRO A 99 -5.14 9.20 -25.56
CA PRO A 99 -5.30 9.73 -26.92
C PRO A 99 -5.76 11.20 -26.97
N GLY A 100 -4.83 12.13 -27.18
CA GLY A 100 -5.14 13.56 -27.20
C GLY A 100 -3.95 14.54 -27.23
N THR A 101 -2.74 14.13 -26.83
CA THR A 101 -1.64 15.06 -26.50
C THR A 101 -0.37 14.96 -27.36
N GLY A 102 -0.43 14.44 -28.61
CA GLY A 102 0.80 14.25 -29.41
C GLY A 102 0.70 14.19 -30.94
N SER A 103 0.60 15.34 -31.62
CA SER A 103 1.08 15.66 -33.00
C SER A 103 1.28 14.60 -34.12
N SER A 104 0.46 13.55 -34.24
CA SER A 104 0.08 12.98 -35.55
C SER A 104 -1.13 12.05 -35.46
N VAL A 105 -2.31 12.64 -35.28
CA VAL A 105 -3.59 11.91 -35.15
C VAL A 105 -3.85 11.03 -36.38
N PRO A 106 -3.90 9.69 -36.25
CA PRO A 106 -4.47 8.80 -37.25
C PRO A 106 -5.94 9.16 -37.44
N ALA A 107 -6.52 8.91 -38.63
CA ALA A 107 -7.93 9.22 -38.83
C ALA A 107 -8.80 8.37 -37.90
N ASP A 108 -9.76 9.03 -37.25
CA ASP A 108 -10.93 8.49 -36.59
C ASP A 108 -12.11 9.12 -37.36
N SER A 109 -12.85 8.27 -38.08
CA SER A 109 -13.79 8.71 -39.12
C SER A 109 -15.22 8.97 -38.63
N ASP A 110 -15.58 8.52 -37.42
CA ASP A 110 -16.90 8.73 -36.83
C ASP A 110 -16.88 9.32 -35.41
N GLY A 111 -15.74 9.32 -34.73
CA GLY A 111 -15.45 10.12 -33.55
C GLY A 111 -15.70 9.42 -32.22
N ASP A 112 -15.58 8.09 -32.15
CA ASP A 112 -15.83 7.29 -30.95
C ASP A 112 -14.61 7.10 -30.03
N GLY A 113 -13.39 7.36 -30.54
CA GLY A 113 -12.12 7.17 -29.82
C GLY A 113 -11.24 6.05 -30.39
N PHE A 114 -11.75 5.19 -31.26
CA PHE A 114 -10.98 4.22 -32.01
C PHE A 114 -10.47 4.82 -33.33
N ILE A 115 -9.22 4.54 -33.67
CA ILE A 115 -8.62 5.00 -34.93
C ILE A 115 -8.93 4.02 -36.06
N ASP A 116 -9.20 4.51 -37.28
CA ASP A 116 -9.59 3.80 -38.53
C ASP A 116 -8.79 2.50 -38.86
N ILE A 117 -7.64 2.29 -38.23
CA ILE A 117 -6.73 1.15 -38.43
C ILE A 117 -6.81 0.08 -37.33
N LEU A 118 -7.32 0.42 -36.14
CA LEU A 118 -7.61 -0.49 -35.03
C LEU A 118 -9.10 -0.79 -34.92
N ASP A 119 -9.94 0.16 -35.32
CA ASP A 119 -11.39 0.07 -35.40
C ASP A 119 -11.85 -0.99 -36.43
N LEU A 120 -12.71 -1.92 -36.02
CA LEU A 120 -13.32 -2.94 -36.89
C LEU A 120 -14.49 -2.39 -37.73
N CYS A 121 -15.08 -1.26 -37.33
CA CYS A 121 -16.18 -0.55 -37.96
C CYS A 121 -15.93 0.97 -38.27
N PRO A 122 -14.87 1.40 -39.03
CA PRO A 122 -14.44 2.82 -39.29
C PRO A 122 -15.40 3.85 -39.92
N THR A 123 -16.70 3.74 -39.69
CA THR A 123 -17.78 4.61 -40.14
C THR A 123 -19.07 4.48 -39.28
N GLN A 124 -19.05 3.67 -38.21
CA GLN A 124 -20.14 3.52 -37.25
C GLN A 124 -19.55 3.57 -35.83
N PRO A 125 -19.84 4.62 -35.04
CA PRO A 125 -19.20 4.82 -33.75
C PRO A 125 -19.65 3.76 -32.75
N GLU A 126 -18.70 3.28 -31.95
CA GLU A 126 -18.88 2.40 -30.79
C GLU A 126 -20.00 2.89 -29.87
N THR A 127 -20.73 1.92 -29.32
CA THR A 127 -21.76 2.12 -28.31
C THR A 127 -21.27 1.50 -27.01
N PHE A 128 -20.33 2.16 -26.31
CA PHE A 128 -19.79 1.75 -25.01
C PHE A 128 -20.90 1.28 -24.05
N ASN A 129 -21.02 -0.05 -23.89
CA ASN A 129 -22.15 -0.66 -23.21
C ASN A 129 -21.78 -1.90 -22.37
N GLY A 130 -20.50 -2.22 -22.25
CA GLY A 130 -19.95 -3.37 -21.54
C GLY A 130 -19.92 -4.66 -22.37
N ILE A 131 -20.09 -4.58 -23.70
CA ILE A 131 -20.03 -5.72 -24.62
C ILE A 131 -19.04 -5.35 -25.72
N LEU A 132 -17.86 -5.99 -25.67
CA LEU A 132 -16.78 -5.82 -26.66
C LEU A 132 -16.39 -4.37 -26.98
N ASP A 133 -16.60 -3.44 -26.02
CA ASP A 133 -16.23 -2.01 -26.00
C ASP A 133 -14.76 -1.66 -26.36
N THR A 134 -13.96 -2.62 -26.85
CA THR A 134 -12.56 -2.48 -27.28
C THR A 134 -12.35 -2.77 -28.78
N ASP A 135 -13.40 -3.12 -29.55
CA ASP A 135 -13.26 -3.45 -30.98
C ASP A 135 -13.72 -2.35 -31.97
N GLY A 136 -14.41 -1.32 -31.48
CA GLY A 136 -14.85 -0.15 -32.26
C GLY A 136 -16.14 -0.39 -33.07
N CYS A 137 -16.79 -1.54 -32.92
CA CYS A 137 -18.05 -1.82 -33.59
C CYS A 137 -19.26 -1.62 -32.66
N PRO A 138 -20.29 -0.85 -33.06
CA PRO A 138 -21.47 -0.61 -32.23
C PRO A 138 -22.20 -1.89 -31.88
N ASP A 139 -21.90 -2.43 -30.71
CA ASP A 139 -22.57 -3.60 -30.22
C ASP A 139 -23.98 -3.24 -29.75
N THR A 140 -24.91 -4.17 -29.95
CA THR A 140 -26.28 -4.00 -29.50
C THR A 140 -26.60 -5.08 -28.50
N PHE A 141 -27.14 -4.70 -27.34
CA PHE A 141 -27.73 -5.64 -26.39
C PHE A 141 -28.57 -6.67 -27.14
N GLY A 142 -28.13 -7.93 -27.10
CA GLY A 142 -28.94 -9.04 -27.59
C GLY A 142 -30.29 -8.98 -26.88
N SER A 143 -31.38 -9.34 -27.56
CA SER A 143 -32.75 -9.21 -27.01
C SER A 143 -33.10 -10.21 -25.88
N GLY A 144 -32.10 -10.57 -25.07
CA GLY A 144 -32.11 -11.38 -23.86
C GLY A 144 -30.80 -11.24 -23.08
N SER A 145 -30.13 -10.07 -23.17
CA SER A 145 -29.17 -9.61 -22.15
C SER A 145 -29.96 -9.11 -20.95
N ASP A 146 -29.47 -9.45 -19.77
CA ASP A 146 -30.07 -9.26 -18.44
C ASP A 146 -28.88 -9.37 -17.47
N ARG A 147 -28.26 -8.22 -17.14
CA ARG A 147 -26.86 -8.16 -16.68
C ARG A 147 -26.70 -8.31 -15.17
N ASP A 148 -27.56 -7.62 -14.43
CA ASP A 148 -27.75 -7.75 -12.99
C ASP A 148 -28.66 -8.94 -12.62
N ARG A 149 -29.36 -9.52 -13.61
CA ARG A 149 -30.07 -10.81 -13.54
C ARG A 149 -31.37 -10.76 -12.76
N ASP A 150 -31.99 -9.59 -12.64
CA ASP A 150 -33.25 -9.42 -11.94
C ASP A 150 -34.47 -9.98 -12.69
N GLY A 151 -34.30 -10.38 -13.96
CA GLY A 151 -35.35 -10.92 -14.84
C GLY A 151 -35.97 -9.90 -15.82
N VAL A 152 -35.54 -8.64 -15.79
CA VAL A 152 -35.88 -7.56 -16.71
C VAL A 152 -34.74 -7.38 -17.71
N PRO A 153 -34.91 -7.73 -19.00
CA PRO A 153 -33.81 -7.61 -19.96
C PRO A 153 -33.35 -6.16 -20.16
N ASP A 154 -32.03 -5.91 -20.29
CA ASP A 154 -31.33 -4.59 -20.39
C ASP A 154 -32.01 -3.53 -21.29
N HIS A 155 -32.80 -3.97 -22.28
CA HIS A 155 -33.48 -3.12 -23.27
C HIS A 155 -34.91 -2.68 -22.87
N LEU A 156 -35.44 -3.22 -21.77
CA LEU A 156 -36.71 -2.89 -21.14
C LEU A 156 -36.52 -2.29 -19.73
N ASP A 157 -35.34 -2.53 -19.17
CA ASP A 157 -34.85 -2.08 -17.88
C ASP A 157 -34.46 -0.57 -17.91
N ALA A 158 -34.76 0.13 -16.82
CA ALA A 158 -34.40 1.52 -16.58
C ALA A 158 -33.13 1.72 -15.71
N CYS A 159 -32.65 0.67 -15.03
CA CYS A 159 -31.40 0.65 -14.25
C CYS A 159 -30.53 -0.61 -14.54
N PRO A 160 -30.02 -0.85 -15.78
CA PRO A 160 -29.43 -2.13 -16.26
C PRO A 160 -28.09 -2.63 -15.66
N LEU A 161 -27.76 -2.19 -14.45
CA LEU A 161 -26.57 -2.49 -13.66
C LEU A 161 -26.92 -2.59 -12.16
N SER A 162 -28.20 -2.67 -11.78
CA SER A 162 -28.69 -2.54 -10.41
C SER A 162 -30.04 -3.25 -10.28
N ALA A 163 -30.00 -4.51 -9.86
CA ALA A 163 -31.16 -5.39 -9.77
C ALA A 163 -32.39 -4.76 -9.08
N GLU A 164 -33.55 -4.96 -9.69
CA GLU A 164 -34.87 -4.68 -9.14
C GLU A 164 -35.06 -5.31 -7.75
N THR A 165 -35.67 -4.55 -6.84
CA THR A 165 -35.94 -4.98 -5.48
C THR A 165 -37.41 -5.36 -5.38
N TYR A 166 -37.74 -6.64 -5.52
CA TYR A 166 -39.14 -7.09 -5.66
C TYR A 166 -39.94 -6.87 -4.37
N ASN A 167 -40.69 -5.76 -4.33
CA ASN A 167 -41.32 -5.26 -3.09
C ASN A 167 -42.83 -4.94 -3.26
N LYS A 168 -43.39 -5.21 -4.44
CA LYS A 168 -44.75 -4.90 -4.94
C LYS A 168 -44.99 -3.43 -5.31
N PHE A 169 -43.93 -2.69 -5.57
CA PHE A 169 -43.97 -1.31 -6.05
C PHE A 169 -42.98 -1.16 -7.21
N GLN A 170 -43.57 -1.01 -8.40
CA GLN A 170 -42.92 -0.80 -9.70
C GLN A 170 -42.06 -1.93 -10.27
N ASP A 171 -41.88 -3.09 -9.58
CA ASP A 171 -41.19 -4.37 -9.94
C ASP A 171 -41.31 -4.92 -11.40
N THR A 172 -41.09 -4.06 -12.38
CA THR A 172 -41.24 -4.22 -13.83
C THR A 172 -40.49 -3.13 -14.61
N ASP A 173 -39.95 -2.10 -13.94
CA ASP A 173 -39.07 -1.10 -14.57
C ASP A 173 -37.58 -1.34 -14.32
N GLY A 174 -37.21 -2.32 -13.49
CA GLY A 174 -35.82 -2.81 -13.36
C GLY A 174 -34.99 -1.95 -12.41
N CYS A 175 -35.61 -1.19 -11.51
CA CYS A 175 -34.93 -0.19 -10.70
C CYS A 175 -35.24 -0.39 -9.21
N PRO A 176 -34.23 -0.55 -8.33
CA PRO A 176 -34.43 -0.85 -6.92
C PRO A 176 -35.23 0.24 -6.18
N ASP A 177 -36.52 -0.04 -6.01
CA ASP A 177 -37.46 0.88 -5.38
C ASP A 177 -37.51 0.68 -3.84
N THR A 178 -37.97 1.70 -3.10
CA THR A 178 -38.00 1.64 -1.62
C THR A 178 -39.39 1.83 -1.03
N VAL A 179 -39.88 0.80 -0.33
CA VAL A 179 -41.19 0.82 0.37
C VAL A 179 -41.04 0.82 1.89
N THR A 180 -42.00 1.43 2.59
CA THR A 180 -41.99 1.56 4.05
C THR A 180 -42.42 0.30 4.82
N ASP A 181 -42.65 -0.82 4.15
CA ASP A 181 -43.13 -2.09 4.72
C ASP A 181 -42.28 -3.24 4.18
N SER A 182 -41.17 -3.54 4.88
CA SER A 182 -40.17 -4.53 4.47
C SER A 182 -40.61 -6.00 4.66
N SER A 183 -41.91 -6.26 4.82
CA SER A 183 -42.43 -7.61 5.07
C SER A 183 -42.58 -8.48 3.83
N PHE A 184 -42.20 -7.96 2.66
CA PHE A 184 -42.36 -8.59 1.34
C PHE A 184 -41.25 -8.23 0.35
N VAL A 185 -40.07 -7.85 0.84
CA VAL A 185 -38.90 -7.60 0.00
C VAL A 185 -38.21 -8.94 -0.28
N ASP A 186 -37.74 -9.06 -1.51
CA ASP A 186 -37.12 -10.22 -2.15
C ASP A 186 -36.10 -9.58 -3.12
N THR A 187 -34.85 -9.43 -2.65
CA THR A 187 -33.87 -8.50 -3.24
C THR A 187 -33.10 -9.10 -4.43
N ASP A 188 -33.06 -10.42 -4.56
CA ASP A 188 -32.43 -11.11 -5.70
C ASP A 188 -33.39 -11.94 -6.58
N ASN A 189 -34.68 -11.93 -6.26
CA ASN A 189 -35.77 -12.54 -7.05
C ASN A 189 -35.72 -14.07 -7.15
N ASP A 190 -35.11 -14.77 -6.18
CA ASP A 190 -35.18 -16.23 -6.11
C ASP A 190 -36.56 -16.76 -5.63
N GLY A 191 -37.37 -15.90 -4.99
CA GLY A 191 -38.68 -16.22 -4.44
C GLY A 191 -38.73 -16.48 -2.92
N ILE A 192 -37.60 -16.31 -2.23
CA ILE A 192 -37.41 -16.30 -0.79
C ILE A 192 -37.32 -14.82 -0.36
N ILE A 193 -37.98 -14.45 0.73
CA ILE A 193 -38.00 -13.05 1.19
C ILE A 193 -36.76 -12.76 2.05
N ASP A 194 -36.17 -11.55 1.94
CA ASP A 194 -34.94 -11.12 2.64
C ASP A 194 -34.90 -11.49 4.13
N LYS A 195 -36.07 -11.56 4.76
CA LYS A 195 -36.27 -11.84 6.18
C LYS A 195 -35.97 -13.30 6.58
N ILE A 196 -36.06 -14.25 5.65
CA ILE A 196 -35.81 -15.68 5.87
C ILE A 196 -34.71 -16.23 4.96
N ASP A 197 -34.10 -15.34 4.19
CA ASP A 197 -33.02 -15.53 3.25
C ASP A 197 -31.69 -15.15 3.95
N PHE A 198 -30.69 -16.03 3.81
CA PHE A 198 -29.36 -15.86 4.36
C PHE A 198 -28.36 -15.18 3.40
N CYS A 199 -28.62 -15.15 2.09
CA CYS A 199 -27.78 -14.52 1.07
C CYS A 199 -28.57 -13.55 0.17
N GLN A 200 -29.29 -12.59 0.79
CA GLN A 200 -30.10 -11.45 0.29
C GLN A 200 -29.74 -10.74 -1.03
N THR A 201 -28.64 -11.07 -1.69
CA THR A 201 -28.18 -10.49 -2.96
C THR A 201 -27.65 -11.54 -3.94
N GLU A 202 -27.80 -12.84 -3.67
CA GLU A 202 -27.28 -13.95 -4.46
C GLU A 202 -28.34 -15.06 -4.60
N PRO A 203 -29.02 -15.15 -5.76
CA PRO A 203 -30.25 -15.94 -5.86
C PRO A 203 -30.02 -17.45 -5.70
N GLU A 204 -30.89 -18.10 -4.91
CA GLU A 204 -30.91 -19.54 -4.63
C GLU A 204 -30.82 -20.40 -5.91
N THR A 205 -29.99 -21.44 -5.82
CA THR A 205 -29.78 -22.39 -6.90
C THR A 205 -30.61 -23.64 -6.64
N PHE A 206 -31.93 -23.56 -6.89
CA PHE A 206 -32.90 -24.66 -6.71
C PHE A 206 -32.46 -25.99 -7.36
N ASN A 207 -31.77 -26.83 -6.59
CA ASN A 207 -31.11 -28.05 -7.05
C ASN A 207 -31.51 -29.30 -6.24
N GLY A 208 -32.21 -29.13 -5.11
CA GLY A 208 -32.66 -30.20 -4.21
C GLY A 208 -31.78 -30.37 -2.97
N TYR A 209 -30.66 -29.65 -2.89
CA TYR A 209 -29.90 -29.38 -1.67
C TYR A 209 -30.22 -27.94 -1.23
N ARG A 210 -30.40 -27.81 0.09
CA ARG A 210 -30.80 -26.64 0.91
C ARG A 210 -31.85 -25.62 0.45
N ASP A 211 -32.18 -25.41 -0.85
CA ASP A 211 -33.34 -24.73 -1.54
C ASP A 211 -34.28 -23.74 -0.74
N THR A 212 -33.91 -23.29 0.44
CA THR A 212 -34.75 -22.70 1.49
C THR A 212 -33.97 -21.85 2.47
N ASP A 213 -32.63 -21.86 2.41
CA ASP A 213 -31.79 -20.88 3.10
C ASP A 213 -31.45 -19.66 2.23
N GLY A 214 -31.71 -19.68 0.92
CA GLY A 214 -31.59 -18.49 0.07
C GLY A 214 -30.15 -18.21 -0.31
N CYS A 215 -29.34 -19.25 -0.52
CA CYS A 215 -27.91 -19.11 -0.82
C CYS A 215 -27.52 -20.02 -1.99
N PRO A 216 -26.71 -19.55 -2.96
CA PRO A 216 -26.42 -20.31 -4.17
C PRO A 216 -25.55 -21.55 -3.89
N ASP A 217 -26.20 -22.70 -3.76
CA ASP A 217 -25.53 -23.97 -3.54
C ASP A 217 -24.67 -24.42 -4.74
N ILE A 218 -23.35 -24.34 -4.59
CA ILE A 218 -22.39 -24.92 -5.52
C ILE A 218 -22.39 -26.45 -5.44
N VAL A 219 -22.98 -27.08 -6.46
CA VAL A 219 -22.98 -28.54 -6.62
C VAL A 219 -21.54 -29.08 -6.70
N LEU A 220 -21.04 -29.61 -5.58
CA LEU A 220 -19.69 -30.16 -5.49
C LEU A 220 -19.51 -31.37 -6.42
N ASP A 221 -18.31 -31.42 -7.01
CA ASP A 221 -17.85 -32.37 -8.02
C ASP A 221 -18.27 -33.85 -7.75
N THR A 222 -18.98 -34.43 -8.72
CA THR A 222 -19.50 -35.80 -8.69
C THR A 222 -18.44 -36.92 -8.75
N GLU A 223 -17.14 -36.61 -8.68
CA GLU A 223 -16.05 -37.60 -8.67
C GLU A 223 -15.63 -38.11 -7.28
N PHE A 224 -16.30 -37.75 -6.18
CA PHE A 224 -16.07 -38.40 -4.89
C PHE A 224 -16.86 -39.71 -4.74
N GLY A 225 -16.22 -40.73 -4.16
CA GLY A 225 -16.90 -41.96 -3.78
C GLY A 225 -17.84 -41.73 -2.61
N ASP A 226 -19.11 -42.09 -2.80
CA ASP A 226 -20.16 -42.17 -1.79
C ASP A 226 -20.81 -43.56 -1.99
N ALA A 227 -20.48 -44.50 -1.11
CA ALA A 227 -20.75 -45.92 -1.33
C ALA A 227 -22.17 -46.37 -0.95
N ASP A 228 -22.95 -45.55 -0.24
CA ASP A 228 -24.34 -45.83 0.12
C ASP A 228 -25.36 -44.74 -0.29
N GLY A 229 -24.89 -43.60 -0.76
CA GLY A 229 -25.66 -42.57 -1.43
C GLY A 229 -26.35 -41.61 -0.48
N ASP A 230 -25.69 -41.16 0.59
CA ASP A 230 -26.19 -40.11 1.49
C ASP A 230 -25.73 -38.69 1.21
N GLY A 231 -24.72 -38.51 0.36
CA GLY A 231 -24.14 -37.21 0.06
C GLY A 231 -22.94 -36.84 0.95
N ILE A 232 -22.57 -37.68 1.92
CA ILE A 232 -21.34 -37.56 2.70
C ILE A 232 -20.27 -38.42 2.00
N PRO A 233 -19.07 -37.87 1.70
CA PRO A 233 -18.08 -38.62 0.92
C PRO A 233 -17.35 -39.70 1.75
N ASP A 234 -17.05 -40.87 1.17
CA ASP A 234 -16.42 -42.08 1.77
C ASP A 234 -15.19 -41.85 2.69
N LYS A 235 -14.52 -40.69 2.58
CA LYS A 235 -13.33 -40.33 3.40
C LYS A 235 -13.68 -39.47 4.62
N SER A 236 -14.83 -38.81 4.59
CA SER A 236 -15.38 -37.96 5.66
C SER A 236 -16.49 -38.70 6.43
N ASP A 237 -17.12 -39.68 5.79
CA ASP A 237 -18.11 -40.59 6.37
C ASP A 237 -17.47 -41.56 7.38
N SER A 238 -18.02 -41.60 8.60
CA SER A 238 -17.61 -42.50 9.69
C SER A 238 -18.23 -43.91 9.59
N CYS A 239 -19.31 -44.06 8.82
CA CYS A 239 -19.99 -45.30 8.49
C CYS A 239 -20.18 -45.56 6.97
N PRO A 240 -19.11 -45.64 6.10
CA PRO A 240 -19.14 -45.69 4.60
C PRO A 240 -19.93 -46.77 3.84
N ASN A 241 -20.94 -47.38 4.45
CA ASN A 241 -21.80 -48.43 3.90
C ASN A 241 -23.21 -48.41 4.57
N GLN A 242 -23.56 -47.36 5.32
CA GLN A 242 -24.80 -47.20 6.08
C GLN A 242 -25.35 -45.76 6.05
N LYS A 243 -25.88 -45.36 4.90
CA LYS A 243 -26.68 -44.14 4.65
C LYS A 243 -27.20 -43.41 5.89
N GLU A 244 -26.72 -42.19 6.10
CA GLU A 244 -27.18 -41.25 7.12
C GLU A 244 -28.71 -41.10 7.15
N THR A 245 -29.22 -40.94 8.36
CA THR A 245 -30.61 -40.65 8.69
C THR A 245 -30.75 -39.17 9.04
N PHE A 246 -30.59 -38.25 8.08
CA PHE A 246 -30.78 -36.79 8.28
C PHE A 246 -31.99 -36.47 9.17
N ASN A 247 -31.73 -36.13 10.44
CA ASN A 247 -32.74 -36.00 11.48
C ASN A 247 -32.48 -34.81 12.43
N GLN A 248 -31.56 -33.92 12.06
CA GLN A 248 -31.07 -32.77 12.84
C GLN A 248 -30.28 -33.21 14.08
N PHE A 249 -29.65 -34.38 14.05
CA PHE A 249 -28.80 -34.90 15.11
C PHE A 249 -27.66 -35.71 14.49
N ALA A 250 -26.44 -35.20 14.63
CA ALA A 250 -25.21 -35.77 14.06
C ALA A 250 -25.13 -35.90 12.52
N ASP A 251 -26.07 -35.30 11.78
CA ASP A 251 -26.26 -35.28 10.30
C ASP A 251 -25.01 -35.03 9.39
N TYR A 252 -23.80 -34.87 9.93
CA TYR A 252 -22.55 -34.68 9.20
C TYR A 252 -21.49 -35.79 9.44
N ASP A 253 -21.74 -36.76 10.33
CA ASP A 253 -20.75 -37.81 10.64
C ASP A 253 -20.87 -39.07 9.75
N GLY A 254 -22.00 -39.23 9.04
CA GLY A 254 -22.29 -40.34 8.13
C GLY A 254 -22.85 -41.60 8.79
N CYS A 255 -23.07 -41.58 10.12
CA CYS A 255 -23.56 -42.71 10.87
C CYS A 255 -25.06 -42.57 11.24
N PRO A 256 -25.92 -43.53 10.82
CA PRO A 256 -27.37 -43.38 10.89
C PRO A 256 -27.88 -43.37 12.33
N ASP A 257 -28.16 -42.18 12.82
CA ASP A 257 -28.52 -41.93 14.19
C ASP A 257 -30.04 -41.78 14.41
N SER A 258 -30.45 -41.47 15.64
CA SER A 258 -31.85 -41.24 15.95
C SER A 258 -32.05 -40.23 17.07
N VAL A 259 -32.81 -39.16 16.80
CA VAL A 259 -33.28 -38.18 17.81
C VAL A 259 -33.72 -38.85 19.13
N PRO A 260 -33.14 -38.48 20.28
CA PRO A 260 -33.59 -38.96 21.58
C PRO A 260 -35.07 -38.61 21.81
N SER A 261 -35.92 -39.63 21.98
CA SER A 261 -37.38 -39.43 22.10
C SER A 261 -37.77 -38.83 23.45
N PHE A 262 -37.69 -37.49 23.57
CA PHE A 262 -38.02 -36.78 24.80
C PHE A 262 -39.53 -36.64 25.00
N SER A 263 -40.15 -37.68 25.58
CA SER A 263 -41.51 -37.60 26.13
C SER A 263 -41.57 -36.82 27.48
N GLY A 264 -40.70 -35.82 27.63
CA GLY A 264 -40.69 -34.85 28.72
C GLY A 264 -41.31 -33.53 28.27
N LYS A 265 -41.84 -32.77 29.23
CA LYS A 265 -42.27 -31.41 28.97
C LYS A 265 -41.01 -30.57 28.86
N LEU A 266 -40.67 -30.08 27.65
CA LEU A 266 -39.56 -29.16 27.40
C LEU A 266 -39.52 -28.10 28.50
N ASN A 267 -38.46 -28.13 29.29
CA ASN A 267 -38.08 -27.11 30.25
C ASN A 267 -36.73 -26.61 29.78
N ASP A 268 -36.85 -25.51 29.08
CA ASP A 268 -35.86 -24.71 28.38
C ASP A 268 -36.45 -23.30 28.63
N SER A 269 -35.84 -22.60 29.58
CA SER A 269 -36.49 -21.52 30.33
C SER A 269 -36.26 -20.14 29.71
N ASP A 270 -35.15 -20.00 29.00
CA ASP A 270 -34.63 -18.84 28.27
C ASP A 270 -34.72 -19.02 26.75
N ARG A 271 -34.70 -20.26 26.23
CA ARG A 271 -34.98 -20.65 24.84
C ARG A 271 -33.84 -20.46 23.85
N ASP A 272 -32.65 -20.86 24.26
CA ASP A 272 -31.53 -21.05 23.34
C ASP A 272 -31.61 -22.36 22.55
N GLY A 273 -32.12 -23.44 23.14
CA GLY A 273 -32.19 -24.78 22.56
C GLY A 273 -31.58 -25.89 23.43
N VAL A 274 -30.85 -25.52 24.50
CA VAL A 274 -30.42 -26.43 25.57
C VAL A 274 -31.59 -26.60 26.56
N MET A 275 -31.65 -27.70 27.30
CA MET A 275 -32.71 -27.92 28.31
C MET A 275 -32.16 -27.65 29.71
N ASP A 276 -32.95 -27.10 30.64
CA ASP A 276 -32.51 -26.68 32.01
C ASP A 276 -31.80 -27.78 32.84
N ALA A 277 -31.80 -29.03 32.37
CA ALA A 277 -31.17 -30.19 33.01
C ALA A 277 -29.75 -30.49 32.51
N ASP A 278 -29.43 -30.08 31.29
CA ASP A 278 -28.14 -30.27 30.61
C ASP A 278 -27.40 -28.93 30.38
N ASP A 279 -28.14 -27.82 30.50
CA ASP A 279 -27.75 -26.42 30.51
C ASP A 279 -27.10 -25.97 31.84
N ALA A 280 -25.96 -25.27 31.74
CA ALA A 280 -25.19 -24.74 32.88
C ALA A 280 -25.68 -23.37 33.40
N CYS A 281 -26.41 -22.59 32.58
CA CYS A 281 -27.00 -21.29 32.92
C CYS A 281 -28.53 -21.19 32.63
N PRO A 282 -29.43 -21.99 33.26
CA PRO A 282 -30.84 -22.16 32.86
C PRO A 282 -31.84 -21.01 33.02
N LEU A 283 -31.37 -19.77 32.97
CA LEU A 283 -32.16 -18.53 32.88
C LEU A 283 -31.51 -17.47 31.98
N GLU A 284 -30.35 -17.71 31.38
CA GLU A 284 -29.62 -16.79 30.50
C GLU A 284 -29.28 -17.51 29.17
N PRO A 285 -29.90 -17.15 28.04
CA PRO A 285 -29.80 -17.92 26.81
C PRO A 285 -28.39 -17.85 26.21
N GLU A 286 -27.91 -19.01 25.79
CA GLU A 286 -26.72 -19.19 24.95
C GLU A 286 -26.72 -18.28 23.71
N ARG A 287 -25.52 -17.88 23.30
CA ARG A 287 -25.25 -17.15 22.08
C ARG A 287 -24.30 -17.97 21.22
N TYR A 288 -24.86 -18.81 20.34
CA TYR A 288 -24.12 -19.52 19.30
C TYR A 288 -23.11 -18.62 18.56
N ASN A 289 -21.84 -18.74 18.90
CA ASN A 289 -20.73 -17.93 18.39
C ASN A 289 -19.49 -18.77 18.01
N LYS A 290 -19.58 -20.11 18.10
CA LYS A 290 -18.53 -21.10 17.82
C LYS A 290 -17.46 -21.22 18.90
N PHE A 291 -17.72 -20.70 20.09
CA PHE A 291 -16.92 -20.90 21.29
C PHE A 291 -17.86 -21.42 22.38
N GLU A 292 -17.51 -22.55 23.02
CA GLU A 292 -18.23 -23.25 24.12
C GLU A 292 -19.79 -23.43 24.03
N ASP A 293 -20.42 -23.11 22.88
CA ASP A 293 -21.84 -23.26 22.41
C ASP A 293 -22.66 -24.52 22.85
N GLU A 294 -22.02 -25.51 23.48
CA GLU A 294 -22.61 -26.79 23.92
C GLU A 294 -23.03 -26.79 25.40
N ASP A 295 -22.63 -25.80 26.22
CA ASP A 295 -22.86 -25.82 27.68
C ASP A 295 -24.09 -25.02 28.18
N GLY A 296 -24.64 -24.12 27.35
CA GLY A 296 -25.84 -23.34 27.65
C GLY A 296 -25.57 -22.05 28.44
N CYS A 297 -24.31 -21.64 28.61
CA CYS A 297 -23.93 -20.38 29.24
C CYS A 297 -23.40 -19.38 28.22
N PRO A 298 -24.03 -18.20 28.04
CA PRO A 298 -23.50 -17.17 27.15
C PRO A 298 -22.08 -16.75 27.57
N ASP A 299 -21.08 -17.09 26.74
CA ASP A 299 -19.65 -16.89 27.01
C ASP A 299 -19.29 -15.44 27.34
N ILE A 300 -20.08 -14.52 26.78
CA ILE A 300 -19.92 -13.08 26.89
C ILE A 300 -20.94 -12.57 27.91
N PRO A 301 -20.52 -12.18 29.13
CA PRO A 301 -21.45 -11.79 30.18
C PRO A 301 -22.29 -10.58 29.77
N VAL A 302 -23.57 -10.61 30.11
CA VAL A 302 -24.60 -9.61 29.72
C VAL A 302 -24.45 -8.29 30.51
N TYR A 303 -23.28 -7.65 30.44
CA TYR A 303 -23.04 -6.21 30.64
C TYR A 303 -21.70 -5.76 30.05
N SER A 304 -21.36 -6.27 28.86
CA SER A 304 -20.31 -5.68 28.03
C SER A 304 -20.66 -4.23 27.68
N ILE A 305 -20.04 -3.30 28.41
CA ILE A 305 -19.89 -1.88 28.06
C ILE A 305 -18.90 -1.67 26.89
N ASN A 306 -18.60 -2.77 26.18
CA ASN A 306 -17.78 -2.89 25.00
C ASN A 306 -18.52 -2.28 23.80
N VAL A 307 -18.73 -0.97 23.85
CA VAL A 307 -18.45 -0.18 22.66
C VAL A 307 -16.97 -0.37 22.41
N ASP A 308 -16.65 -0.74 21.19
CA ASP A 308 -15.32 -0.88 20.59
C ASP A 308 -15.50 -0.07 19.30
N SER A 309 -14.94 1.15 19.26
CA SER A 309 -15.34 2.15 18.26
C SER A 309 -14.67 1.92 16.90
N ASP A 310 -13.48 1.36 16.91
CA ASP A 310 -12.57 1.15 15.76
C ASP A 310 -12.42 -0.34 15.39
N GLN A 311 -12.99 -1.23 16.21
CA GLN A 311 -13.18 -2.66 15.95
C GLN A 311 -11.86 -3.41 15.89
N ASP A 312 -10.92 -3.13 16.81
CA ASP A 312 -9.76 -4.01 17.01
C ASP A 312 -10.09 -5.28 17.81
N GLY A 313 -11.08 -5.24 18.71
CA GLY A 313 -11.43 -6.33 19.62
C GLY A 313 -11.22 -5.99 21.11
N ILE A 314 -10.71 -4.80 21.42
CA ILE A 314 -10.46 -4.28 22.77
C ILE A 314 -11.60 -3.30 23.12
N PRO A 315 -12.32 -3.51 24.24
CA PRO A 315 -13.41 -2.60 24.63
C PRO A 315 -12.91 -1.19 24.96
N ASN A 316 -13.63 -0.13 24.57
CA ASN A 316 -13.37 1.29 24.94
C ASN A 316 -13.15 1.57 26.45
N SER A 317 -13.48 0.63 27.33
CA SER A 317 -13.24 0.72 28.78
C SER A 317 -11.85 0.24 29.23
N ASN A 318 -11.17 -0.51 28.36
CA ASN A 318 -9.88 -1.18 28.58
C ASN A 318 -8.83 -0.66 27.59
N ASP A 319 -9.28 -0.31 26.39
CA ASP A 319 -8.58 0.39 25.32
C ASP A 319 -8.17 1.82 25.73
N GLN A 320 -6.90 2.16 25.47
CA GLN A 320 -6.31 3.47 25.72
C GLN A 320 -6.45 4.46 24.55
N CYS A 321 -6.77 4.00 23.34
CA CYS A 321 -7.01 4.77 22.13
C CYS A 321 -8.38 4.48 21.46
N PRO A 322 -9.54 4.75 22.11
CA PRO A 322 -10.88 4.21 21.76
C PRO A 322 -11.57 4.67 20.46
N THR A 323 -10.79 5.03 19.45
CA THR A 323 -11.16 5.47 18.11
C THR A 323 -10.06 5.20 17.06
N VAL A 324 -8.93 4.59 17.44
CA VAL A 324 -7.78 4.29 16.58
C VAL A 324 -7.32 2.87 16.84
N LYS A 325 -7.70 1.98 15.92
CA LYS A 325 -7.48 0.53 15.95
C LYS A 325 -6.06 0.09 16.34
N GLU A 326 -5.95 -0.83 17.31
CA GLU A 326 -4.73 -1.57 17.68
C GLU A 326 -4.04 -2.26 16.49
N THR A 327 -2.71 -2.37 16.57
CA THR A 327 -1.83 -3.03 15.60
C THR A 327 -1.19 -4.29 16.20
N TYR A 328 -1.97 -5.38 16.25
CA TYR A 328 -1.52 -6.69 16.79
C TYR A 328 -0.17 -7.19 16.25
N ASN A 329 0.89 -7.00 17.04
CA ASN A 329 2.28 -7.26 16.66
C ASN A 329 3.09 -8.01 17.74
N LYS A 330 2.46 -8.34 18.89
CA LYS A 330 3.00 -9.00 20.11
C LYS A 330 3.80 -8.10 21.05
N PHE A 331 3.78 -6.79 20.81
CA PHE A 331 4.07 -5.75 21.77
C PHE A 331 2.74 -5.11 22.14
N GLN A 332 2.50 -4.94 23.44
CA GLN A 332 1.34 -4.34 24.12
C GLN A 332 -0.09 -4.53 23.53
N ASP A 333 -0.33 -5.55 22.68
CA ASP A 333 -1.60 -6.05 22.08
C ASP A 333 -2.86 -6.12 22.99
N GLU A 334 -2.75 -5.82 24.29
CA GLU A 334 -3.85 -5.78 25.26
C GLU A 334 -4.29 -4.34 25.61
N ASP A 335 -3.65 -3.31 25.05
CA ASP A 335 -3.73 -1.92 25.52
C ASP A 335 -4.58 -0.98 24.63
N GLY A 336 -4.81 -1.33 23.36
CA GLY A 336 -5.75 -0.65 22.45
C GLY A 336 -5.14 0.49 21.65
N CYS A 337 -3.89 0.88 21.94
CA CYS A 337 -3.21 1.91 21.16
C CYS A 337 -2.27 1.29 20.14
N PRO A 338 -2.40 1.61 18.83
CA PRO A 338 -1.51 1.09 17.80
C PRO A 338 -0.06 1.40 18.13
N ASP A 339 0.63 0.39 18.61
CA ASP A 339 2.02 0.51 18.99
C ASP A 339 2.96 0.13 17.84
N TYR A 340 4.20 0.60 17.95
CA TYR A 340 5.23 0.36 16.96
C TYR A 340 6.38 -0.35 17.65
N VAL A 341 6.36 -1.69 17.63
CA VAL A 341 7.64 -2.40 17.60
C VAL A 341 8.35 -2.02 16.31
N ALA A 342 9.44 -1.28 16.47
CA ALA A 342 10.55 -1.36 15.53
C ALA A 342 11.14 -2.77 15.61
N ASP A 343 10.44 -3.75 15.03
CA ASP A 343 11.10 -4.95 14.58
C ASP A 343 11.57 -4.70 13.15
N ASP A 344 12.88 -4.57 12.98
CA ASP A 344 13.55 -4.41 11.68
C ASP A 344 13.47 -5.71 10.85
N LYS A 345 12.38 -6.48 10.99
CA LYS A 345 12.02 -7.65 10.19
C LYS A 345 11.19 -7.30 8.97
N GLY A 346 10.67 -6.07 8.90
CA GLY A 346 9.89 -5.59 7.75
C GLY A 346 10.75 -4.93 6.65
N ILE A 347 11.97 -4.50 6.97
CA ILE A 347 12.83 -3.75 6.06
C ILE A 347 14.11 -4.56 5.81
N PRO A 348 14.43 -4.91 4.56
CA PRO A 348 15.69 -5.56 4.24
C PRO A 348 16.89 -4.71 4.66
N ASP A 349 17.79 -5.35 5.40
CA ASP A 349 19.16 -4.96 5.72
C ASP A 349 19.98 -6.22 5.43
N SER A 350 20.55 -6.27 4.23
CA SER A 350 21.08 -7.48 3.60
C SER A 350 22.49 -7.85 4.04
N ASP A 351 23.20 -6.97 4.73
CA ASP A 351 24.52 -7.26 5.33
C ASP A 351 24.62 -7.04 6.86
N GLY A 352 23.65 -6.36 7.46
CA GLY A 352 23.44 -6.27 8.91
C GLY A 352 24.20 -5.13 9.59
N ASP A 353 24.42 -4.00 8.92
CA ASP A 353 25.08 -2.83 9.50
C ASP A 353 24.14 -1.86 10.24
N GLY A 354 22.82 -1.95 10.01
CA GLY A 354 21.80 -1.08 10.59
C GLY A 354 21.31 0.06 9.67
N ILE A 355 21.75 0.09 8.41
CA ILE A 355 21.22 0.92 7.33
C ILE A 355 20.38 -0.01 6.43
N HIS A 356 19.21 0.46 5.99
CA HIS A 356 18.29 -0.37 5.21
C HIS A 356 18.66 -0.39 3.72
N ASP A 357 18.51 -1.52 3.03
CA ASP A 357 18.81 -1.74 1.59
C ASP A 357 18.26 -0.65 0.64
N ARG A 358 17.21 0.07 1.06
CA ARG A 358 16.55 1.15 0.29
C ARG A 358 17.21 2.53 0.42
N ILE A 359 18.11 2.71 1.37
CA ILE A 359 18.89 3.94 1.65
C ILE A 359 20.40 3.67 1.75
N ASP A 360 20.78 2.39 1.79
CA ASP A 360 22.14 1.90 1.69
C ASP A 360 22.61 1.91 0.21
N ASN A 361 23.75 2.51 -0.08
CA ASN A 361 24.36 2.56 -1.41
C ASN A 361 25.22 1.32 -1.72
N CYS A 362 25.53 0.50 -0.70
CA CYS A 362 26.24 -0.76 -0.79
C CYS A 362 25.54 -1.94 -0.03
N PRO A 363 24.27 -2.32 -0.32
CA PRO A 363 23.44 -3.30 0.44
C PRO A 363 23.95 -4.74 0.65
N ASN A 364 25.22 -5.03 0.38
CA ASN A 364 25.87 -6.33 0.53
C ASN A 364 27.31 -6.19 1.11
N GLN A 365 27.68 -5.01 1.61
CA GLN A 365 28.98 -4.67 2.18
C GLN A 365 28.81 -3.75 3.40
N PRO A 366 28.91 -4.27 4.64
CA PRO A 366 28.51 -3.51 5.81
C PRO A 366 29.39 -2.30 6.07
N GLU A 367 28.76 -1.20 6.44
CA GLU A 367 29.35 0.09 6.79
C GLU A 367 30.45 -0.04 7.85
N THR A 368 31.46 0.80 7.71
CA THR A 368 32.57 0.96 8.65
C THR A 368 32.41 2.26 9.45
N PHE A 369 31.39 2.38 10.31
CA PHE A 369 31.16 3.54 11.18
C PHE A 369 32.45 4.15 11.78
N ASN A 370 32.93 5.25 11.19
CA ASN A 370 34.22 5.88 11.50
C ASN A 370 34.19 7.42 11.56
N GLY A 371 33.03 8.04 11.31
CA GLY A 371 32.83 9.49 11.31
C GLY A 371 32.99 10.13 9.93
N ILE A 372 32.91 9.34 8.86
CA ILE A 372 32.96 9.76 7.46
C ILE A 372 31.84 8.99 6.79
N LEU A 373 30.94 9.67 6.05
CA LEU A 373 29.83 9.08 5.29
C LEU A 373 28.99 7.95 5.97
N ASP A 374 29.06 7.79 7.30
CA ASP A 374 28.39 6.78 8.18
C ASP A 374 26.85 6.57 8.01
N LEU A 375 26.21 7.23 7.03
CA LEU A 375 24.81 7.13 6.65
C LEU A 375 24.62 6.68 5.18
N ASP A 376 25.69 6.42 4.43
CA ASP A 376 25.63 6.04 3.02
C ASP A 376 25.70 4.52 2.79
N GLY A 377 26.07 3.74 3.81
CA GLY A 377 26.08 2.26 3.78
C GLY A 377 27.33 1.66 3.11
N CYS A 378 28.24 2.48 2.60
CA CYS A 378 29.41 2.05 1.86
C CYS A 378 30.71 2.16 2.68
N PRO A 379 31.37 1.04 3.03
CA PRO A 379 32.51 1.07 3.95
C PRO A 379 33.68 1.94 3.45
N ASP A 380 33.94 3.06 4.15
CA ASP A 380 34.91 4.13 3.80
C ASP A 380 36.40 3.75 3.77
N ASN A 381 36.73 2.47 3.72
CA ASN A 381 38.08 1.94 3.87
C ASN A 381 39.11 2.41 2.81
N TYR A 382 38.71 3.33 1.91
CA TYR A 382 39.52 3.99 0.89
C TYR A 382 39.63 5.53 0.94
N ILE A 383 38.89 6.25 1.79
CA ILE A 383 39.02 7.72 1.84
C ILE A 383 40.37 8.09 2.47
N SER A 384 41.21 8.77 1.69
CA SER A 384 42.56 9.11 2.13
C SER A 384 42.50 10.24 3.15
N ASN A 385 43.01 10.03 4.38
CA ASN A 385 43.12 11.05 5.45
C ASN A 385 44.10 12.21 5.11
N ILE A 386 44.30 12.52 3.84
CA ILE A 386 44.95 13.73 3.36
C ILE A 386 43.87 14.79 3.33
N ASP A 387 44.06 15.80 4.16
CA ASP A 387 43.28 17.03 4.22
C ASP A 387 44.29 18.16 3.93
N SER A 388 44.16 18.75 2.74
CA SER A 388 45.15 19.63 2.13
C SER A 388 45.07 21.08 2.61
N ASP A 389 43.91 21.55 3.06
CA ASP A 389 43.69 22.96 3.47
C ASP A 389 43.18 23.16 4.91
N ARG A 390 42.66 22.11 5.54
CA ARG A 390 42.33 21.97 6.97
C ARG A 390 41.08 22.70 7.42
N ASP A 391 39.96 22.46 6.75
CA ASP A 391 38.64 22.53 7.38
C ASP A 391 38.35 21.33 8.28
N GLY A 392 38.55 20.13 7.78
CA GLY A 392 38.24 18.88 8.46
C GLY A 392 37.74 17.78 7.52
N LEU A 393 37.46 18.10 6.25
CA LEU A 393 37.11 17.14 5.23
C LEU A 393 38.38 16.61 4.53
N PRO A 394 38.50 15.29 4.30
CA PRO A 394 39.59 14.76 3.49
C PRO A 394 39.43 15.05 1.99
N ASP A 395 40.53 15.26 1.27
CA ASP A 395 40.65 15.56 -0.18
C ASP A 395 39.86 14.60 -1.12
N GLY A 396 39.45 13.43 -0.61
CA GLY A 396 38.68 12.42 -1.34
C GLY A 396 37.17 12.64 -1.36
N ILE A 397 36.63 13.44 -0.43
CA ILE A 397 35.20 13.77 -0.29
C ILE A 397 34.94 15.28 -0.23
N ASP A 398 35.96 16.08 0.05
CA ASP A 398 35.94 17.53 -0.08
C ASP A 398 35.73 17.93 -1.56
N ALA A 399 34.69 18.73 -1.84
CA ALA A 399 34.39 19.24 -3.18
C ALA A 399 35.37 20.35 -3.62
N CYS A 400 36.08 20.95 -2.67
CA CYS A 400 37.08 21.98 -2.84
C CYS A 400 38.44 21.70 -2.12
N PRO A 401 39.20 20.61 -2.43
CA PRO A 401 40.42 20.11 -1.74
C PRO A 401 41.66 21.02 -1.60
N MET A 402 41.52 22.32 -1.82
CA MET A 402 42.56 23.34 -1.72
C MET A 402 42.05 24.69 -1.19
N ALA A 403 40.78 24.78 -0.81
CA ALA A 403 40.09 26.04 -0.58
C ALA A 403 39.26 26.16 0.72
N LYS A 404 39.53 25.38 1.77
CA LYS A 404 39.05 25.51 3.17
C LYS A 404 37.68 26.16 3.36
N GLU A 405 36.73 25.36 3.81
CA GLU A 405 35.38 25.74 4.19
C GLU A 405 35.27 27.01 5.06
N THR A 406 34.22 27.78 4.78
CA THR A 406 33.77 28.98 5.48
C THR A 406 32.45 28.71 6.21
N TYR A 407 32.47 27.88 7.26
CA TYR A 407 31.32 27.60 8.14
C TYR A 407 30.42 28.82 8.40
N ASN A 408 29.28 28.85 7.74
CA ASN A 408 28.36 29.99 7.72
C ASN A 408 26.87 29.60 7.83
N LYS A 409 26.59 28.30 8.03
CA LYS A 409 25.28 27.63 8.01
C LYS A 409 24.64 27.50 6.62
N PHE A 410 25.44 27.46 5.56
CA PHE A 410 24.97 27.22 4.20
C PHE A 410 25.99 26.35 3.47
N GLN A 411 25.58 25.10 3.21
CA GLN A 411 26.39 24.04 2.56
C GLN A 411 27.72 23.73 3.28
N ASP A 412 27.82 24.04 4.59
CA ASP A 412 28.98 23.84 5.49
C ASP A 412 29.59 22.41 5.51
N ASP A 413 28.97 21.43 4.84
CA ASP A 413 29.36 20.00 4.80
C ASP A 413 30.07 19.58 3.49
N ASP A 414 30.13 20.43 2.45
CA ASP A 414 30.73 20.08 1.14
C ASP A 414 32.23 20.43 0.99
N GLY A 415 32.77 21.28 1.87
CA GLY A 415 34.16 21.75 1.86
C GLY A 415 34.43 22.99 0.99
N CYS A 416 33.43 23.48 0.26
CA CYS A 416 33.55 24.61 -0.64
C CYS A 416 33.22 25.97 0.02
N PRO A 417 34.20 26.90 0.14
CA PRO A 417 34.07 28.13 0.92
C PRO A 417 32.98 29.07 0.41
N ASP A 418 31.81 28.93 1.02
CA ASP A 418 30.61 29.52 0.48
C ASP A 418 30.41 30.98 0.88
N LYS A 419 29.50 31.67 0.18
CA LYS A 419 29.20 33.08 0.43
C LYS A 419 27.71 33.36 0.33
N ILE A 420 27.08 33.53 1.48
CA ILE A 420 25.78 34.21 1.60
C ILE A 420 25.92 35.65 1.10
N PHE A 421 25.67 35.86 -0.19
CA PHE A 421 25.41 37.17 -0.75
C PHE A 421 23.91 37.45 -0.62
N GLU A 422 23.57 38.47 0.15
CA GLU A 422 22.22 39.05 0.15
C GLU A 422 21.78 39.34 -1.31
N SER A 423 20.49 39.10 -1.60
CA SER A 423 19.82 39.30 -2.90
C SER A 423 19.89 38.12 -3.88
N PHE A 424 19.37 36.96 -3.47
CA PHE A 424 18.44 36.27 -4.37
C PHE A 424 17.16 37.12 -4.41
N VAL A 425 16.73 37.51 -5.60
CA VAL A 425 15.41 38.14 -5.81
C VAL A 425 14.42 36.98 -5.92
N VAL A 426 13.37 37.02 -5.10
CA VAL A 426 12.32 36.00 -5.11
C VAL A 426 11.23 36.48 -6.07
N ASP A 427 10.77 35.55 -6.88
CA ASP A 427 9.79 35.65 -7.97
C ASP A 427 9.09 34.28 -7.90
N SER A 428 8.07 34.20 -7.05
CA SER A 428 7.57 32.95 -6.48
C SER A 428 6.68 32.17 -7.46
N ASP A 429 6.01 32.85 -8.39
CA ASP A 429 5.27 32.23 -9.50
C ASP A 429 6.02 32.22 -10.85
N ASN A 430 7.18 32.88 -10.92
CA ASN A 430 8.11 32.92 -12.07
C ASN A 430 7.55 33.68 -13.30
N ASP A 431 6.70 34.67 -13.11
CA ASP A 431 6.21 35.53 -14.20
C ASP A 431 7.26 36.57 -14.69
N GLY A 432 8.25 36.90 -13.86
CA GLY A 432 9.29 37.89 -14.13
C GLY A 432 9.13 39.24 -13.40
N ILE A 433 8.16 39.36 -12.49
CA ILE A 433 7.98 40.45 -11.53
C ILE A 433 8.50 39.98 -10.16
N GLU A 434 9.20 40.85 -9.43
CA GLU A 434 9.77 40.49 -8.12
C GLU A 434 8.66 40.49 -7.05
N ASP A 435 8.58 39.52 -6.13
CA ASP A 435 7.49 39.39 -5.12
C ASP A 435 7.18 40.71 -4.37
N ASN A 436 8.19 41.55 -4.16
CA ASN A 436 8.08 42.85 -3.47
C ASN A 436 7.65 44.03 -4.38
N LEU A 437 7.38 43.77 -5.65
CA LEU A 437 6.83 44.66 -6.68
C LEU A 437 5.52 44.10 -7.25
N ASP A 438 5.35 42.78 -7.12
CA ASP A 438 4.16 42.01 -7.40
C ASP A 438 3.03 42.29 -6.39
N LYS A 439 1.77 42.07 -6.79
CA LYS A 439 0.57 42.16 -5.95
C LYS A 439 -0.15 40.83 -5.78
N CYS A 440 0.15 39.82 -6.59
CA CYS A 440 -0.38 38.47 -6.51
C CYS A 440 0.78 37.45 -6.57
N PRO A 441 1.78 37.47 -5.67
CA PRO A 441 3.10 36.83 -5.88
C PRO A 441 3.12 35.29 -6.00
N LEU A 442 1.95 34.65 -5.95
CA LEU A 442 1.74 33.22 -6.09
C LEU A 442 0.91 32.86 -7.34
N VAL A 443 0.58 33.85 -8.18
CA VAL A 443 -0.38 33.72 -9.29
C VAL A 443 0.07 34.55 -10.51
N ALA A 444 0.92 33.96 -11.33
CA ALA A 444 1.59 34.60 -12.46
C ALA A 444 0.73 35.51 -13.36
N GLU A 445 1.28 36.69 -13.66
CA GLU A 445 0.77 37.70 -14.58
C GLU A 445 0.43 37.14 -15.97
N THR A 446 -0.68 37.63 -16.53
CA THR A 446 -1.13 37.28 -17.87
C THR A 446 -0.77 38.39 -18.86
N PHE A 447 0.50 38.50 -19.25
CA PHE A 447 1.01 39.51 -20.20
C PHE A 447 0.16 39.65 -21.49
N ASN A 448 -0.77 40.62 -21.52
CA ASN A 448 -1.76 40.80 -22.59
C ASN A 448 -1.91 42.26 -23.09
N GLY A 449 -1.23 43.23 -22.46
CA GLY A 449 -1.26 44.65 -22.81
C GLY A 449 -2.20 45.51 -21.95
N PHE A 450 -2.74 44.94 -20.89
CA PHE A 450 -3.45 45.60 -19.80
C PHE A 450 -2.69 45.25 -18.50
N GLU A 451 -2.67 46.19 -17.55
CA GLU A 451 -1.94 46.28 -16.26
C GLU A 451 -0.59 45.53 -15.97
N ASP A 452 0.07 44.88 -16.98
CA ASP A 452 1.22 43.92 -17.09
C ASP A 452 2.52 44.19 -16.26
N THR A 453 2.40 44.89 -15.16
CA THR A 453 3.48 45.42 -14.32
C THR A 453 3.09 45.39 -12.84
N ASP A 454 1.97 44.73 -12.52
CA ASP A 454 1.46 44.63 -11.17
C ASP A 454 1.26 43.20 -10.67
N GLY A 455 1.53 42.18 -11.50
CA GLY A 455 1.71 40.79 -11.06
C GLY A 455 0.43 39.98 -10.98
N CYS A 456 -0.71 40.56 -11.35
CA CYS A 456 -2.01 39.94 -11.15
C CYS A 456 -2.69 39.62 -12.49
N PRO A 457 -3.14 38.37 -12.73
CA PRO A 457 -3.74 38.00 -14.01
C PRO A 457 -5.05 38.76 -14.26
N ASP A 458 -5.03 39.68 -15.24
CA ASP A 458 -6.14 40.52 -15.71
C ASP A 458 -7.48 39.82 -16.06
N THR A 459 -7.49 38.49 -16.09
CA THR A 459 -8.70 37.72 -16.37
C THR A 459 -9.72 37.93 -15.24
N ASN A 460 -11.02 37.94 -15.56
CA ASN A 460 -12.08 38.23 -14.59
C ASN A 460 -12.35 37.03 -13.66
N ILE A 461 -11.34 36.64 -12.88
CA ILE A 461 -11.43 35.75 -11.74
C ILE A 461 -11.02 36.57 -10.52
N SER A 462 -11.88 37.51 -10.12
CA SER A 462 -11.82 38.08 -8.78
C SER A 462 -12.15 36.97 -7.80
N GLN A 463 -11.14 36.19 -7.41
CA GLN A 463 -11.23 35.37 -6.22
C GLN A 463 -11.55 36.29 -5.04
N PRO A 464 -12.34 35.84 -4.05
CA PRO A 464 -12.44 36.53 -2.79
C PRO A 464 -11.04 36.65 -2.17
N ASP A 465 -10.70 37.86 -1.75
CA ASP A 465 -9.61 38.24 -0.86
C ASP A 465 -10.30 39.17 0.15
N ALA A 466 -10.40 38.74 1.40
CA ALA A 466 -11.26 39.37 2.40
C ALA A 466 -10.56 40.44 3.26
N ASP A 467 -9.25 40.62 3.13
CA ASP A 467 -8.48 41.68 3.81
C ASP A 467 -7.56 42.52 2.90
N ASP A 468 -7.68 42.32 1.58
CA ASP A 468 -7.02 43.03 0.48
C ASP A 468 -5.48 42.91 0.55
N ASP A 469 -4.94 41.68 0.70
CA ASP A 469 -3.50 41.42 0.84
C ASP A 469 -2.72 40.90 -0.37
N GLY A 470 -3.42 40.34 -1.36
CA GLY A 470 -2.83 39.74 -2.54
C GLY A 470 -2.97 38.21 -2.60
N VAL A 471 -3.30 37.56 -1.48
CA VAL A 471 -3.54 36.12 -1.38
C VAL A 471 -5.06 35.85 -1.41
N PRO A 472 -5.57 35.00 -2.32
CA PRO A 472 -6.99 34.63 -2.31
C PRO A 472 -7.42 33.84 -1.06
N ASP A 473 -8.66 34.03 -0.57
CA ASP A 473 -9.30 33.33 0.56
C ASP A 473 -9.19 31.78 0.53
N ILE A 474 -8.88 31.21 -0.65
CA ILE A 474 -8.74 29.76 -0.90
C ILE A 474 -7.29 29.24 -0.76
N MET A 475 -6.32 30.15 -0.71
CA MET A 475 -4.88 29.91 -0.60
C MET A 475 -4.30 30.54 0.68
N ASP A 476 -4.99 31.54 1.23
CA ASP A 476 -4.68 32.21 2.49
C ASP A 476 -5.04 31.34 3.71
N MET A 477 -4.07 31.08 4.60
CA MET A 477 -4.27 30.38 5.88
C MET A 477 -4.93 31.28 6.95
N CYS A 478 -4.94 32.60 6.74
CA CYS A 478 -5.51 33.63 7.59
C CYS A 478 -6.52 34.60 6.89
N PRO A 479 -7.63 34.15 6.23
CA PRO A 479 -8.58 34.93 5.36
C PRO A 479 -9.31 36.18 5.92
N THR A 480 -8.75 36.89 6.88
CA THR A 480 -9.28 38.10 7.55
C THR A 480 -8.17 38.92 8.23
N GLN A 481 -6.90 38.52 8.12
CA GLN A 481 -5.75 39.16 8.74
C GLN A 481 -4.60 39.39 7.73
N LYS A 482 -4.71 40.46 6.93
CA LYS A 482 -3.68 40.97 6.02
C LYS A 482 -2.21 40.62 6.36
N GLU A 483 -1.54 39.90 5.47
CA GLU A 483 -0.11 39.57 5.51
C GLU A 483 0.78 40.81 5.74
N THR A 484 1.84 40.58 6.51
CA THR A 484 2.92 41.51 6.83
C THR A 484 4.17 41.21 6.00
N TRP A 485 4.07 41.25 4.67
CA TRP A 485 5.18 41.11 3.69
C TRP A 485 6.55 41.59 4.20
N ASN A 486 7.37 40.66 4.72
CA ASN A 486 8.61 40.97 5.43
C ASN A 486 9.78 40.01 5.15
N LYS A 487 9.61 39.03 4.25
CA LYS A 487 10.57 37.97 3.85
C LYS A 487 10.75 36.87 4.90
N TYR A 488 9.72 36.67 5.72
CA TYR A 488 9.57 35.54 6.62
C TYR A 488 8.14 35.04 6.40
N VAL A 489 7.99 33.74 6.10
CA VAL A 489 6.72 33.00 5.86
C VAL A 489 5.66 33.66 4.94
N ASP A 490 6.00 34.71 4.17
CA ASP A 490 5.14 35.47 3.23
C ASP A 490 4.31 34.63 2.20
N TYR A 491 4.43 33.30 2.16
CA TYR A 491 3.73 32.39 1.25
C TYR A 491 2.42 31.82 1.82
N ASP A 492 2.08 32.06 3.10
CA ASP A 492 0.87 31.49 3.73
C ASP A 492 -0.29 32.46 3.97
N GLY A 493 -0.09 33.77 3.75
CA GLY A 493 -1.09 34.81 4.00
C GLY A 493 -1.29 35.17 5.48
N CYS A 494 -0.50 34.58 6.39
CA CYS A 494 -0.62 34.80 7.82
C CYS A 494 0.40 35.82 8.36
N PRO A 495 -0.04 36.94 8.95
CA PRO A 495 0.81 38.07 9.28
C PRO A 495 1.82 37.72 10.38
N ASP A 496 3.08 37.63 9.98
CA ASP A 496 4.17 37.28 10.87
C ASP A 496 5.08 38.47 11.24
N THR A 497 6.22 38.17 11.87
CA THR A 497 7.30 39.15 12.01
C THR A 497 8.67 38.48 11.89
N VAL A 498 9.57 39.02 11.04
CA VAL A 498 11.01 38.66 11.04
C VAL A 498 11.56 38.53 12.47
N PRO A 499 12.18 37.39 12.84
CA PRO A 499 12.83 37.23 14.14
C PRO A 499 14.03 38.20 14.29
N VAL A 500 13.80 39.37 14.88
CA VAL A 500 14.83 40.41 15.07
C VAL A 500 15.82 40.00 16.16
N GLY A 501 16.82 39.20 15.76
CA GLY A 501 18.11 39.08 16.43
C GLY A 501 18.06 38.66 17.89
N LYS A 502 17.69 37.39 18.14
CA LYS A 502 18.04 36.70 19.37
C LYS A 502 19.18 35.74 19.04
N THR A 503 20.42 36.10 19.40
CA THR A 503 21.41 35.07 19.70
C THR A 503 20.85 34.33 20.89
N THR A 504 20.24 33.19 20.63
CA THR A 504 19.77 32.32 21.69
C THR A 504 20.98 31.94 22.53
N ILE A 505 20.82 32.11 23.83
CA ILE A 505 21.81 31.66 24.80
C ILE A 505 21.39 30.23 25.12
N ASP A 506 22.34 29.32 25.00
CA ASP A 506 22.26 27.93 25.41
C ASP A 506 23.34 27.83 26.49
N THR A 507 22.91 27.80 27.76
CA THR A 507 23.80 27.99 28.92
C THR A 507 24.55 26.71 29.32
N ASP A 508 24.02 25.51 29.01
CA ASP A 508 24.64 24.23 29.36
C ASP A 508 25.07 23.36 28.16
N GLY A 509 24.67 23.73 26.94
CA GLY A 509 25.17 23.17 25.68
C GLY A 509 24.38 21.96 25.17
N ASP A 510 23.06 21.96 25.36
CA ASP A 510 22.17 20.91 24.88
C ASP A 510 21.56 21.13 23.49
N ARG A 511 21.65 22.37 22.95
CA ARG A 511 21.07 22.86 21.69
C ARG A 511 19.61 23.30 21.77
N ILE A 512 18.98 23.18 22.93
CA ILE A 512 17.78 23.91 23.33
C ILE A 512 18.26 25.28 23.87
N ASN A 513 17.36 26.27 23.89
CA ASN A 513 17.75 27.66 24.13
C ASN A 513 17.10 28.15 25.44
N ASP A 514 17.84 28.89 26.28
CA ASP A 514 17.46 29.43 27.60
C ASP A 514 16.05 30.06 27.71
N ASP A 515 15.43 30.42 26.58
CA ASP A 515 14.11 31.04 26.49
C ASP A 515 12.95 30.10 26.14
N VAL A 516 13.24 28.87 25.73
CA VAL A 516 12.27 27.76 25.54
C VAL A 516 12.57 26.57 26.45
N ASP A 517 13.82 26.44 26.89
CA ASP A 517 14.35 25.50 27.86
C ASP A 517 13.75 25.69 29.27
N MET A 518 13.27 24.61 29.89
CA MET A 518 12.72 24.61 31.24
C MET A 518 13.75 24.39 32.36
N CYS A 519 14.95 23.90 32.04
CA CYS A 519 16.09 23.75 32.95
C CYS A 519 17.42 24.38 32.44
N PRO A 520 17.51 25.73 32.22
CA PRO A 520 18.64 26.42 31.52
C PRO A 520 20.04 26.43 32.14
N ASN A 521 20.41 25.39 32.88
CA ASN A 521 21.73 25.17 33.48
C ASN A 521 22.05 23.67 33.63
N ASP A 522 21.12 22.77 33.32
CA ASP A 522 21.19 21.33 33.52
C ASP A 522 20.83 20.65 32.19
N LYS A 523 21.86 20.31 31.42
CA LYS A 523 21.79 19.77 30.05
C LYS A 523 20.75 18.66 29.81
N GLU A 524 19.87 18.81 28.81
CA GLU A 524 18.97 17.76 28.29
C GLU A 524 19.67 16.41 28.03
N THR A 525 18.94 15.32 28.27
CA THR A 525 19.36 13.94 28.12
C THR A 525 18.56 13.20 27.05
N PHE A 526 18.69 13.63 25.78
CA PHE A 526 18.14 12.99 24.57
C PHE A 526 17.99 11.47 24.67
N ASN A 527 16.80 11.00 25.04
CA ASN A 527 16.48 9.58 25.24
C ASN A 527 15.08 9.19 24.72
N LYS A 528 14.53 10.02 23.83
CA LYS A 528 13.18 9.93 23.23
C LYS A 528 12.04 10.11 24.25
N PHE A 529 12.28 10.81 25.36
CA PHE A 529 11.27 11.10 26.36
C PHE A 529 11.43 12.54 26.87
N GLN A 530 10.53 13.42 26.42
CA GLN A 530 10.52 14.86 26.70
C GLN A 530 11.75 15.63 26.19
N ASP A 531 12.54 15.06 25.27
CA ASP A 531 13.72 15.62 24.58
C ASP A 531 13.57 17.04 23.96
N ASP A 532 12.39 17.64 23.94
CA ASP A 532 12.10 19.01 23.44
C ASP A 532 12.04 20.06 24.57
N ASP A 533 12.14 19.65 25.83
CA ASP A 533 11.72 20.44 27.00
C ASP A 533 12.89 21.13 27.76
N GLY A 534 14.13 20.65 27.56
CA GLY A 534 15.35 21.23 28.10
C GLY A 534 15.76 20.69 29.48
N CYS A 535 14.99 19.77 30.06
CA CYS A 535 15.28 19.19 31.36
C CYS A 535 15.82 17.75 31.24
N PRO A 536 16.84 17.37 32.04
CA PRO A 536 17.44 16.05 31.99
C PRO A 536 16.49 15.00 32.59
N ASP A 537 15.57 14.53 31.77
CA ASP A 537 14.58 13.54 32.11
C ASP A 537 15.08 12.12 31.87
N THR A 538 14.65 11.20 32.71
CA THR A 538 14.87 9.76 32.49
C THR A 538 13.61 9.15 31.90
N SER A 539 13.69 8.59 30.70
CA SER A 539 12.60 7.78 30.12
C SER A 539 12.02 6.80 31.16
N PRO A 540 10.69 6.62 31.21
CA PRO A 540 10.04 5.64 32.08
C PRO A 540 10.66 4.24 31.97
N GLU A 541 11.15 3.85 30.80
CA GLU A 541 11.86 2.58 30.58
C GLU A 541 13.22 2.54 31.30
N GLN A 542 14.00 3.63 31.26
CA GLN A 542 15.27 3.71 31.97
C GLN A 542 15.06 3.71 33.50
N SER A 543 13.99 4.34 33.99
CA SER A 543 13.61 4.26 35.41
C SER A 543 13.14 2.85 35.84
N ARG A 544 12.79 1.99 34.87
CA ARG A 544 12.37 0.59 35.05
C ARG A 544 13.54 -0.39 35.08
N TYR A 545 14.73 -0.02 34.61
CA TYR A 545 16.00 -0.69 34.93
C TYR A 545 16.43 -0.37 36.37
N LYS A 546 15.59 -0.77 37.31
CA LYS A 546 15.91 -0.69 38.73
C LYS A 546 17.13 -1.57 39.00
N HIS A 547 18.11 -0.98 39.67
CA HIS A 547 19.24 -1.69 40.26
C HIS A 547 18.70 -2.87 41.08
N ASP A 548 19.03 -4.09 40.69
CA ASP A 548 18.88 -5.35 41.43
C ASP A 548 20.31 -5.93 41.43
N ASP A 549 20.99 -5.77 42.57
CA ASP A 549 22.43 -6.01 42.69
C ASP A 549 22.80 -7.48 42.91
N ASP A 550 21.84 -8.33 43.27
CA ASP A 550 22.07 -9.75 43.56
C ASP A 550 21.24 -10.73 42.72
N LEU A 551 20.32 -10.20 41.90
CA LEU A 551 19.56 -10.87 40.85
C LEU A 551 18.53 -11.87 41.40
N ASP A 552 17.95 -11.59 42.57
CA ASP A 552 16.86 -12.39 43.14
C ASP A 552 15.47 -12.05 42.57
N GLY A 553 15.34 -10.93 41.83
CA GLY A 553 14.09 -10.43 41.25
C GLY A 553 13.40 -9.33 42.07
N ILE A 554 13.97 -8.94 43.21
CA ILE A 554 13.57 -7.84 44.08
C ILE A 554 14.58 -6.71 43.93
N VAL A 555 14.04 -5.54 43.66
CA VAL A 555 14.80 -4.39 43.17
C VAL A 555 15.24 -3.51 44.33
N ASN A 556 16.52 -3.09 44.37
CA ASN A 556 17.22 -2.44 45.50
C ASN A 556 16.43 -1.38 46.31
N ASN A 557 15.51 -0.65 45.68
CA ASN A 557 14.65 0.36 46.34
C ASN A 557 13.48 -0.22 47.17
N TYR A 558 13.20 -1.51 47.01
CA TYR A 558 12.14 -2.29 47.66
C TYR A 558 12.69 -3.51 48.41
N ASP A 559 13.99 -3.74 48.29
CA ASP A 559 14.76 -4.81 48.90
C ASP A 559 15.42 -4.32 50.21
N LEU A 560 15.26 -5.08 51.30
CA LEU A 560 15.87 -4.81 52.60
C LEU A 560 17.33 -5.30 52.74
N CYS A 561 17.80 -6.20 51.88
CA CYS A 561 19.17 -6.68 51.78
C CYS A 561 19.78 -6.64 50.33
N PRO A 562 19.94 -5.46 49.68
CA PRO A 562 20.38 -5.24 48.25
C PRO A 562 21.71 -5.81 47.73
N THR A 563 22.18 -6.95 48.22
CA THR A 563 23.45 -7.62 47.89
C THR A 563 23.47 -9.10 48.33
N VAL A 564 22.36 -9.63 48.86
CA VAL A 564 22.21 -10.97 49.43
C VAL A 564 20.83 -11.54 49.07
N PRO A 565 20.75 -12.46 48.07
CA PRO A 565 19.48 -12.93 47.53
C PRO A 565 18.49 -13.47 48.57
N GLU A 566 17.24 -13.06 48.42
CA GLU A 566 16.04 -13.65 49.03
C GLU A 566 16.02 -15.18 48.84
N ASP A 567 15.72 -15.92 49.91
CA ASP A 567 15.63 -17.37 49.86
C ASP A 567 14.20 -17.88 49.60
N TYR A 568 13.25 -16.94 49.51
CA TYR A 568 11.82 -17.15 49.27
C TYR A 568 11.15 -17.99 50.37
N LEU A 569 11.72 -18.02 51.58
CA LEU A 569 11.20 -18.76 52.74
C LEU A 569 10.51 -17.87 53.78
N GLY A 570 9.43 -17.19 53.38
CA GLY A 570 8.56 -16.52 54.34
C GLY A 570 8.00 -15.20 53.83
N ALA A 571 8.38 -14.10 54.49
CA ALA A 571 8.06 -12.77 53.98
C ALA A 571 8.96 -12.44 52.79
N ILE A 572 8.38 -12.11 51.64
CA ILE A 572 9.13 -11.63 50.47
C ILE A 572 9.46 -10.16 50.73
N ASP A 573 10.64 -9.91 51.29
CA ASP A 573 11.10 -8.56 51.68
C ASP A 573 12.53 -8.23 51.23
N GLY A 574 13.18 -9.16 50.53
CA GLY A 574 14.53 -9.01 49.97
C GLY A 574 15.62 -9.54 50.89
N CYS A 575 15.27 -10.08 52.07
CA CYS A 575 16.24 -10.62 53.01
C CYS A 575 15.96 -12.10 53.33
N PRO A 576 16.94 -13.01 53.19
CA PRO A 576 16.77 -14.41 53.61
C PRO A 576 16.52 -14.54 55.12
N GLU A 577 15.54 -15.36 55.52
CA GLU A 577 15.18 -15.57 56.93
C GLU A 577 16.25 -16.38 57.72
N GLN A 578 16.31 -16.23 59.07
CA GLN A 578 17.34 -16.80 59.96
C GLN A 578 16.88 -17.95 60.88
#